data_AF-A0A5N6JYD1-F1
#
_entry.id   AF-A0A5N6JYD1-F1
#
_cell.length_a   1.000
_cell.length_b   1.000
_cell.length_c   1.000
_cell.angle_alpha   90.00
_cell.angle_beta   90.00
_cell.angle_gamma   90.00
#
_symmetry.space_group_name_H-M   'P 1'
#
loop_
_entity.id
_entity.type
_entity.pdbx_description
1 polymer ?
#
loop_
_entity_poly.entity_id
_entity_poly.type
_entity_poly.pdbx_seq_one_letter_code
_entity_poly.pdbx_strand_id
1 'polypeptide(L)'
;MPRFEGDHWSPYGKVILEKGHERVTATVMFYSNGTVAHAKKEVIVSADSIGSPQILELSGIGNTDMLNKQGIEVFVDNKNVGENFQDHVYVPIGFRVNPG
;
A
#
# COMPACT_ATOMS: atom_id res chain seq x y z
N MET A 1 -0.62 13.33 21.78
CA MET A 1 -0.60 12.36 20.66
C MET A 1 0.63 12.71 19.84
N PRO A 2 1.54 11.77 19.51
CA PRO A 2 2.63 12.11 18.61
C PRO A 2 2.05 12.30 17.21
N ARG A 3 2.32 13.45 16.61
CA ARG A 3 2.00 13.73 15.20
C ARG A 3 3.16 13.13 14.39
N PHE A 4 2.92 12.00 13.74
CA PHE A 4 3.87 11.44 12.79
C PHE A 4 3.62 12.13 11.45
N GLU A 5 4.52 13.05 11.09
CA GLU A 5 4.61 13.57 9.73
C GLU A 5 5.54 12.63 8.96
N GLY A 6 4.98 11.89 8.01
CA GLY A 6 5.77 11.08 7.09
C GLY A 6 6.69 11.99 6.29
N ASP A 7 7.97 11.66 6.32
CA ASP A 7 8.96 12.22 5.41
C ASP A 7 8.56 11.88 3.97
N HIS A 8 8.61 12.90 3.11
CA HIS A 8 8.33 12.74 1.68
C HIS A 8 9.31 11.70 1.12
N TRP A 9 8.77 10.58 0.62
CA TRP A 9 9.47 9.49 -0.08
C TRP A 9 10.08 8.36 0.77
N SER A 10 9.42 7.99 1.88
CA SER A 10 9.69 6.71 2.54
C SER A 10 9.23 5.52 1.67
N PRO A 11 10.09 4.52 1.35
CA PRO A 11 9.67 3.30 0.65
C PRO A 11 8.65 2.57 1.52
N TYR A 12 7.51 2.27 0.90
CA TYR A 12 6.26 1.81 1.52
C TYR A 12 6.43 0.79 2.66
N GLY A 13 5.50 0.82 3.62
CA GLY A 13 5.45 -0.09 4.76
C GLY A 13 4.51 -1.29 4.57
N LYS A 14 4.19 -1.96 5.69
CA LYS A 14 3.05 -2.90 5.74
C LYS A 14 2.18 -2.65 6.98
N VAL A 15 0.94 -3.11 6.91
CA VAL A 15 0.04 -3.22 8.06
C VAL A 15 0.20 -4.61 8.66
N ILE A 16 0.53 -4.65 9.94
CA ILE A 16 0.56 -5.87 10.74
C ILE A 16 -0.84 -6.05 11.33
N LEU A 17 -1.47 -7.17 11.00
CA LEU A 17 -2.84 -7.50 11.39
C LEU A 17 -2.83 -8.64 12.39
N GLU A 18 -3.51 -8.43 13.51
CA GLU A 18 -3.67 -9.46 14.55
C GLU A 18 -5.15 -9.69 14.81
N LYS A 19 -5.59 -10.96 14.79
CA LYS A 19 -6.96 -11.34 15.15
C LYS A 19 -7.10 -11.33 16.67
N GLY A 20 -7.83 -10.35 17.20
CA GLY A 20 -8.39 -10.41 18.55
C GLY A 20 -9.71 -11.17 18.59
N HIS A 21 -10.27 -11.32 19.79
CA HIS A 21 -11.51 -12.08 20.00
C HIS A 21 -12.73 -11.48 19.28
N GLU A 22 -12.83 -10.15 19.21
CA GLU A 22 -13.94 -9.43 18.56
C GLU A 22 -13.50 -8.37 17.54
N ARG A 23 -12.19 -8.06 17.48
CA ARG A 23 -11.65 -6.97 16.64
C ARG A 23 -10.30 -7.35 16.08
N VAL A 24 -9.98 -6.81 14.91
CA VAL A 24 -8.65 -6.88 14.32
C VAL A 24 -7.87 -5.65 14.75
N THR A 25 -6.67 -5.86 15.30
CA THR A 25 -5.73 -4.77 15.57
C THR A 25 -4.86 -4.56 14.34
N ALA A 26 -4.68 -3.29 13.94
CA ALA A 26 -3.83 -2.90 12.85
C ALA A 26 -2.69 -2.00 13.35
N THR A 27 -1.46 -2.41 13.10
CA THR A 27 -0.24 -1.64 13.41
C THR A 27 0.53 -1.38 12.13
N VAL A 28 1.09 -0.18 11.96
CA VAL A 28 1.85 0.17 10.75
C VAL A 28 3.34 0.02 11.01
N MET A 29 4.04 -0.68 10.13
CA MET A 29 5.51 -0.74 10.09
C MET A 29 6.02 0.01 8.88
N PHE A 30 6.90 0.99 9.08
CA PHE A 30 7.55 1.75 8.01
C PHE A 30 8.91 1.10 7.68
N TYR A 31 9.16 0.74 6.42
CA TYR A 31 10.44 0.14 6.03
C TYR A 31 11.58 1.15 5.95
N SER A 32 11.28 2.43 5.76
CA SER A 32 12.28 3.50 5.67
C SER A 32 13.18 3.61 6.89
N ASN A 33 12.63 3.38 8.09
CA ASN A 33 13.33 3.54 9.35
C ASN A 33 13.01 2.45 10.39
N GLY A 34 12.22 1.43 10.02
CA GLY A 34 11.81 0.35 10.92
C GLY A 34 10.83 0.79 12.02
N THR A 35 10.32 2.03 11.99
CA THR A 35 9.39 2.54 12.99
C THR A 35 8.08 1.78 12.94
N VAL A 36 7.56 1.45 14.12
CA VAL A 36 6.25 0.84 14.31
C VAL A 36 5.33 1.87 14.95
N ALA A 37 4.20 2.15 14.31
CA ALA A 37 3.20 3.09 14.78
C ALA A 37 1.86 2.37 15.06
N HIS A 38 1.29 2.65 16.24
CA HIS A 38 0.02 2.07 16.67
C HIS A 38 -1.13 3.05 16.47
N ALA A 39 -2.20 2.58 15.85
CA ALA A 39 -3.46 3.33 15.73
C ALA A 39 -4.44 2.89 16.83
N LYS A 40 -5.13 3.85 17.47
CA LYS A 40 -6.13 3.56 18.52
C LYS A 40 -7.51 3.15 17.98
N LYS A 41 -7.79 3.44 16.72
CA LYS A 41 -9.11 3.23 16.11
C LYS A 41 -8.95 2.45 14.81
N GLU A 42 -8.37 3.10 13.81
CA GLU A 42 -8.34 2.61 12.44
C GLU A 42 -7.02 3.00 11.76
N VAL A 43 -6.64 2.22 10.76
CA VAL A 43 -5.57 2.52 9.82
C VAL A 43 -6.20 2.75 8.46
N ILE A 44 -5.91 3.89 7.84
CA ILE A 44 -6.39 4.24 6.50
C ILE A 44 -5.19 4.17 5.56
N VAL A 45 -5.30 3.37 4.49
CA VAL A 45 -4.28 3.26 3.45
C VAL A 45 -4.62 4.23 2.33
N SER A 46 -3.77 5.24 2.14
CA SER A 46 -3.92 6.30 1.12
C SER A 46 -2.60 6.51 0.36
N ALA A 47 -1.97 5.42 -0.08
CA ALA A 47 -0.64 5.41 -0.68
C ALA A 47 -0.74 5.29 -2.21
N ASP A 48 -1.54 6.14 -2.86
CA ASP A 48 -1.76 6.14 -4.32
C ASP A 48 -2.29 4.81 -4.90
N SER A 49 -2.46 4.74 -6.24
CA SER A 49 -3.00 3.58 -6.95
C SER A 49 -2.01 2.42 -7.11
N ILE A 50 -0.71 2.66 -6.90
CA ILE A 50 0.37 1.68 -6.98
C ILE A 50 0.75 1.21 -5.57
N GLY A 51 0.93 2.14 -4.64
CA GLY A 51 1.39 1.83 -3.28
C GLY A 51 0.30 1.21 -2.39
N SER A 52 -0.97 1.63 -2.51
CA SER A 52 -2.05 1.07 -1.69
C SER A 52 -2.25 -0.44 -1.87
N PRO A 53 -2.38 -0.98 -3.11
CA PRO A 53 -2.47 -2.42 -3.28
C PRO A 53 -1.20 -3.15 -2.82
N GLN A 54 -0.01 -2.59 -3.04
CA GLN A 54 1.24 -3.18 -2.55
C GLN A 54 1.26 -3.30 -1.02
N ILE A 55 0.87 -2.25 -0.30
CA ILE A 55 0.78 -2.28 1.17
C ILE A 55 -0.19 -3.38 1.61
N LEU A 56 -1.37 -3.47 0.99
CA LEU A 56 -2.36 -4.49 1.34
C LEU A 56 -1.83 -5.92 1.10
N GLU A 57 -1.20 -6.18 -0.04
CA GLU A 57 -0.63 -7.50 -0.35
C GLU A 57 0.48 -7.88 0.62
N LEU A 58 1.42 -6.97 0.93
CA LEU A 58 2.47 -7.16 1.94
C LEU A 58 1.93 -7.35 3.36
N SER A 59 0.67 -6.94 3.59
CA SER A 59 -0.07 -7.12 4.84
C SER A 59 -0.87 -8.43 4.88
N GLY A 60 -0.79 -9.26 3.84
CA GLY A 60 -1.53 -10.51 3.74
C GLY A 60 -2.97 -10.36 3.23
N ILE A 61 -3.31 -9.23 2.59
CA ILE A 61 -4.63 -8.99 1.98
C ILE A 61 -4.47 -8.96 0.46
N GLY A 62 -4.87 -10.03 -0.23
CA GLY A 62 -4.67 -10.15 -1.67
C GLY A 62 -4.98 -11.54 -2.21
N ASN A 63 -4.55 -11.81 -3.45
CA ASN A 63 -4.76 -13.10 -4.09
C ASN A 63 -3.98 -14.22 -3.38
N THR A 64 -4.67 -15.19 -2.78
CA THR A 64 -4.06 -16.32 -2.05
C THR A 64 -2.94 -17.03 -2.82
N ASP A 65 -3.15 -17.33 -4.11
CA ASP A 65 -2.15 -18.06 -4.91
C ASP A 65 -0.88 -17.23 -5.12
N MET A 66 -1.04 -15.91 -5.28
CA MET A 66 0.09 -15.00 -5.44
C MET A 66 0.84 -14.80 -4.12
N LEU A 67 0.11 -14.53 -3.04
CA LEU A 67 0.68 -14.32 -1.70
C LEU A 67 1.44 -15.55 -1.22
N ASN A 68 0.88 -16.75 -1.39
CA ASN A 68 1.54 -18.00 -1.02
C ASN A 68 2.83 -18.24 -1.81
N LYS A 69 2.85 -17.90 -3.12
CA LYS A 69 4.07 -18.00 -3.95
C LYS A 69 5.20 -17.08 -3.46
N GLN A 70 4.84 -15.96 -2.83
CA GLN A 70 5.79 -15.00 -2.25
C GLN A 70 6.11 -15.29 -0.77
N GLY A 71 5.57 -16.36 -0.19
CA GLY A 71 5.76 -16.71 1.22
C GLY A 71 5.08 -15.75 2.20
N ILE A 72 4.05 -15.03 1.76
CA ILE A 72 3.27 -14.11 2.58
C ILE A 72 2.08 -14.87 3.18
N GLU A 73 1.92 -14.79 4.51
CA GLU A 73 0.75 -15.35 5.19
C GLU A 73 -0.53 -14.61 4.76
N VAL A 74 -1.55 -15.37 4.36
CA VAL A 74 -2.83 -14.80 3.91
C VAL A 74 -3.71 -14.51 5.12
N PHE A 75 -3.99 -13.24 5.35
CA PHE A 75 -4.94 -12.77 6.35
C PHE A 75 -6.36 -12.66 5.80
N VAL A 76 -6.50 -12.11 4.58
CA VAL A 76 -7.76 -12.00 3.83
C VAL A 76 -7.50 -12.34 2.37
N ASP A 77 -8.23 -13.33 1.87
CA ASP A 77 -8.23 -13.67 0.44
C ASP A 77 -9.08 -12.65 -0.34
N ASN A 78 -8.42 -11.85 -1.18
CA ASN A 78 -9.07 -10.90 -2.07
C ASN A 78 -8.30 -10.77 -3.39
N LYS A 79 -8.72 -11.53 -4.39
CA LYS A 79 -8.13 -11.54 -5.73
C LYS A 79 -8.21 -10.22 -6.51
N ASN A 80 -8.95 -9.22 -6.03
CA ASN A 80 -9.11 -7.94 -6.73
C ASN A 80 -8.11 -6.88 -6.25
N VAL A 81 -7.35 -7.13 -5.18
CA VAL A 81 -6.28 -6.21 -4.75
C VAL A 81 -5.18 -6.23 -5.81
N GLY A 82 -4.70 -5.06 -6.22
CA GLY A 82 -3.66 -4.91 -7.26
C GLY A 82 -4.18 -5.00 -8.70
N GLU A 83 -5.42 -5.44 -8.88
CA GLU A 83 -6.05 -5.62 -10.18
C GLU A 83 -6.84 -4.38 -10.63
N ASN A 84 -7.37 -4.41 -11.86
CA ASN A 84 -8.19 -3.34 -12.44
C ASN A 84 -7.50 -1.96 -12.45
N PHE A 85 -6.17 -1.94 -12.64
CA PHE A 85 -5.44 -0.71 -12.87
C PHE A 85 -5.90 -0.06 -14.17
N GLN A 86 -6.22 1.24 -14.09
CA GLN A 86 -6.64 2.03 -15.23
C GLN A 86 -5.86 3.34 -15.23
N ASP A 87 -5.42 3.72 -16.43
CA ASP A 87 -4.78 5.00 -16.68
C ASP A 87 -5.28 5.56 -18.01
N HIS A 88 -5.13 6.86 -18.18
CA HIS A 88 -5.41 7.52 -19.44
C HIS A 88 -4.16 7.51 -20.31
N VAL A 89 -4.26 6.91 -21.49
CA VAL A 89 -3.15 6.88 -22.45
C VAL A 89 -2.77 8.31 -22.86
N TYR A 90 -1.50 8.64 -22.68
CA TYR A 90 -0.93 9.91 -23.10
C TYR A 90 -0.22 9.77 -24.45
N VAL A 91 -0.61 10.58 -25.43
CA VAL A 91 0.02 10.64 -26.77
C VAL A 91 0.56 12.06 -27.00
N PRO A 92 1.87 12.30 -26.84
CA PRO A 92 2.44 13.62 -27.08
C PRO A 92 2.53 13.90 -28.59
N ILE A 93 2.04 15.07 -29.01
CA ILE A 93 2.20 15.57 -30.39
C ILE A 93 3.11 16.81 -30.33
N GLY A 94 4.32 16.68 -30.87
CA GLY A 94 5.31 17.75 -30.90
C GLY A 94 5.44 18.38 -32.29
N PHE A 95 5.52 19.71 -32.34
CA PHE A 95 5.78 20.48 -33.56
C PHE A 95 7.07 21.29 -33.40
N ARG A 96 7.84 21.42 -34.48
CA ARG A 96 9.00 22.33 -34.53
C ARG A 96 8.53 23.73 -34.89
N VAL A 97 8.87 24.72 -34.08
CA VAL A 97 8.65 26.14 -34.37
C VAL A 97 9.91 26.78 -34.96
N ASN A 98 9.75 27.80 -35.80
CA ASN A 98 10.89 28.56 -36.34
C ASN A 98 11.56 29.37 -35.21
N PRO A 99 12.89 29.61 -35.30
CA PRO A 99 13.56 30.56 -34.40
C PRO A 99 12.98 31.97 -34.57
N GLY A 100 12.90 32.72 -33.46
CA GLY A 100 12.52 34.13 -33.44
C GLY A 100 13.66 35.08 -33.76
#